data_AF-A0A7K0R8V7-F1
#
_entry.id   AF-A0A7K0R8V7-F1
#
_cell.length_a   1.000
_cell.length_b   1.000
_cell.length_c   1.000
_cell.angle_alpha   90.00
_cell.angle_beta   90.00
_cell.angle_gamma   90.00
#
_symmetry.space_group_name_H-M   'P 1'
#
loop_
_entity.id
_entity.type
_entity.pdbx_description
1 polymer ?
#
loop_
_entity_poly.entity_id
_entity_poly.type
_entity_poly.pdbx_seq_one_letter_code
_entity_poly.pdbx_strand_id
1 'polypeptide(L)' 'MRRVVLTCATLFVGAFLVLTLFAAIDRGFTILSVLSLAIVALIAIALIGVIREGPGGDE' A
#
# COMPACT_ATOMS: atom_id res chain seq x y z
N MET A 1 -19.58 -6.50 4.65
CA MET A 1 -18.98 -5.51 3.72
C MET A 1 -17.63 -4.96 4.17
N ARG A 2 -17.50 -4.37 5.37
CA ARG A 2 -16.24 -3.77 5.86
C ARG A 2 -14.99 -4.66 5.77
N ARG A 3 -15.06 -5.92 6.22
CA ARG A 3 -13.93 -6.87 6.10
C ARG A 3 -13.53 -7.12 4.64
N VAL A 4 -14.51 -7.29 3.76
CA VAL A 4 -14.28 -7.52 2.33
C VAL A 4 -13.58 -6.33 1.68
N VAL A 5 -14.01 -5.10 2.02
CA VAL A 5 -13.38 -3.86 1.54
C VAL A 5 -11.94 -3.74 2.03
N LEU A 6 -11.69 -4.00 3.32
CA LEU A 6 -10.33 -3.99 3.89
C LEU A 6 -9.45 -5.05 3.23
N THR A 7 -9.93 -6.29 3.09
CA THR A 7 -9.18 -7.36 2.43
C THR A 7 -8.87 -7.03 0.98
N CYS A 8 -9.84 -6.53 0.19
CA CYS A 8 -9.60 -6.07 -1.18
C CYS A 8 -8.59 -4.92 -1.23
N ALA A 9 -8.70 -3.93 -0.34
CA ALA A 9 -7.78 -2.80 -0.30
C ALA A 9 -6.34 -3.25 0.03
N THR A 10 -6.20 -4.18 0.97
CA THR A 10 -4.88 -4.71 1.35
C THR A 10 -4.26 -5.53 0.22
N LEU A 11 -5.05 -6.37 -0.45
CA LEU A 11 -4.61 -7.12 -1.63
C LEU A 11 -4.22 -6.20 -2.79
N PHE A 12 -5.03 -5.16 -3.04
CA PHE A 12 -4.75 -4.19 -4.08
C PHE A 12 -3.43 -3.46 -3.82
N VAL A 13 -3.22 -2.95 -2.60
CA VAL A 13 -2.00 -2.23 -2.24
C VAL A 13 -0.78 -3.14 -2.27
N GLY A 14 -0.90 -4.39 -1.79
CA GLY A 14 0.17 -5.38 -1.89
C GLY A 14 0.55 -5.68 -3.34
N ALA A 15 -0.43 -5.94 -4.22
CA ALA A 15 -0.20 -6.17 -5.63
C ALA A 15 0.42 -4.96 -6.34
N PHE A 16 -0.07 -3.76 -6.02
CA PHE A 16 0.43 -2.51 -6.58
C PHE A 16 1.89 -2.24 -6.16
N LEU A 17 2.26 -2.57 -4.92
CA LEU A 17 3.63 -2.48 -4.42
C LEU A 17 4.57 -3.39 -5.19
N VAL A 18 4.17 -4.66 -5.42
CA VAL A 18 4.95 -5.63 -6.20
C VAL A 18 5.13 -5.15 -7.65
N LEU A 19 4.05 -4.68 -8.29
CA LEU A 19 4.11 -4.17 -9.66
C LEU A 19 4.99 -2.93 -9.77
N THR A 20 4.94 -2.04 -8.78
CA THR A 20 5.76 -0.83 -8.73
C THR A 20 7.24 -1.18 -8.59
N LEU A 21 7.56 -2.16 -7.74
CA LEU A 21 8.93 -2.65 -7.58
C LEU A 21 9.44 -3.32 -8.86
N PHE A 22 8.61 -4.15 -9.50
CA PHE A 22 8.96 -4.81 -10.75
C PHE A 22 9.21 -3.77 -11.86
N ALA A 23 8.33 -2.77 -11.99
CA ALA A 23 8.50 -1.68 -12.93
C ALA A 23 9.75 -0.83 -12.65
N ALA A 24 10.11 -0.64 -11.37
CA ALA A 24 11.32 0.05 -10.97
C ALA A 24 12.60 -0.72 -11.34
N ILE A 25 12.56 -2.07 -11.28
CA ILE A 25 13.66 -2.93 -11.68
C ILE A 25 13.78 -2.96 -13.21
N ASP A 26 12.68 -3.11 -13.92
CA ASP A 26 12.65 -3.29 -15.38
C ASP A 26 13.02 -2.01 -16.15
N ARG A 27 12.53 -0.84 -15.72
CA ARG A 27 12.79 0.46 -16.38
C ARG A 27 14.00 1.22 -15.84
N GLY A 28 14.71 0.67 -14.86
CA GLY A 28 15.78 1.35 -14.14
C GLY A 28 15.26 2.23 -13.01
N PHE A 29 16.03 2.29 -11.93
CA PHE A 29 15.64 2.98 -10.70
C PHE A 29 15.71 4.50 -10.90
N THR A 30 14.57 5.12 -11.19
CA THR A 30 14.46 6.57 -11.35
C THR A 30 13.90 7.23 -10.10
N ILE A 31 14.12 8.54 -9.93
CA ILE A 31 13.53 9.34 -8.84
C ILE A 31 11.99 9.19 -8.80
N LEU A 32 11.34 9.03 -9.95
CA LEU A 32 9.90 8.78 -10.03
C LEU A 32 9.52 7.42 -9.44
N SER A 33 10.33 6.38 -9.68
CA SER A 33 10.13 5.05 -9.10
C SER A 33 10.27 5.09 -7.57
N VAL A 34 11.23 5.86 -7.05
CA VAL A 34 11.44 6.06 -5.60
C VAL A 34 10.25 6.78 -4.97
N LEU A 35 9.78 7.87 -5.58
CA LEU A 35 8.59 8.60 -5.14
C LEU A 35 7.34 7.72 -5.14
N SER A 36 7.16 6.92 -6.19
CA SER A 36 6.05 5.96 -6.28
C SER A 36 6.12 4.91 -5.17
N LEU A 37 7.30 4.33 -4.92
CA LEU A 37 7.52 3.40 -3.81
C LEU A 37 7.25 4.03 -2.44
N ALA A 38 7.67 5.28 -2.23
CA ALA A 38 7.44 6.01 -0.99
C ALA A 38 5.95 6.25 -0.73
N ILE A 39 5.19 6.66 -1.75
CA ILE A 39 3.73 6.84 -1.65
C ILE A 39 3.06 5.51 -1.33
N VAL A 40 3.43 4.43 -2.02
CA VAL A 40 2.87 3.11 -1.77
C VAL A 40 3.21 2.60 -0.37
N ALA A 41 4.43 2.84 0.11
CA ALA A 41 4.83 2.51 1.47
C ALA A 41 3.99 3.26 2.52
N LEU A 42 3.75 4.56 2.32
CA LEU A 42 2.89 5.36 3.21
C LEU A 42 1.45 4.84 3.22
N ILE A 43 0.89 4.49 2.05
CA ILE A 43 -0.45 3.90 1.95
C ILE A 43 -0.51 2.54 2.65
N ALA A 44 0.52 1.70 2.49
CA ALA A 44 0.60 0.41 3.15
C ALA A 44 0.65 0.55 4.69
N ILE A 45 1.42 1.51 5.21
CA ILE A 45 1.48 1.81 6.64
C ILE A 45 0.13 2.29 7.17
N ALA A 46 -0.54 3.20 6.46
CA ALA A 46 -1.88 3.68 6.83
C ALA A 46 -2.90 2.53 6.86
N LEU A 47 -2.84 1.60 5.89
CA LEU A 47 -3.67 0.39 5.87
C LEU A 47 -3.40 -0.50 7.07
N ILE A 48 -2.14 -0.74 7.42
CA ILE A 48 -1.76 -1.53 8.59
C ILE A 48 -2.27 -0.87 9.87
N GLY A 49 -2.17 0.47 10.00
CA GLY A 49 -2.73 1.22 11.11
C GLY A 49 -4.25 1.03 11.24
N VAL A 50 -5.00 1.18 10.14
CA VAL A 50 -6.45 0.95 10.12
C VAL A 50 -6.82 -0.49 10.46
N ILE A 51 -6.01 -1.47 10.05
CA ILE A 51 -6.22 -2.89 10.39
C ILE A 51 -5.95 -3.14 11.88
N ARG A 52 -4.93 -2.50 12.47
CA ARG A 52 -4.55 -2.69 13.88
C ARG A 52 -5.46 -1.97 14.85
N GLU A 53 -5.76 -0.69 14.62
CA GLU A 53 -6.65 0.10 15.48
C GLU A 53 -8.12 -0.30 15.29
N GLY A 54 -8.49 -0.82 14.11
CA GLY A 54 -9.88 -0.90 13.70
C GLY A 54 -10.49 0.50 13.44
N PRO A 55 -11.42 0.68 12.49
CA PRO A 55 -12.08 1.98 12.32
C PRO A 55 -12.88 2.35 13.57
N GLY A 56 -12.48 3.47 14.14
CA GLY A 56 -12.80 3.88 15.50
C GLY A 56 -11.64 3.49 16.38
N GLY A 57 -10.57 4.31 16.39
CA GLY A 57 -9.72 4.35 17.58
C GLY A 57 -10.64 4.60 18.77
N ASP A 58 -10.37 3.93 19.88
CA ASP A 58 -11.23 3.91 21.05
C ASP A 58 -11.29 5.31 21.71
N GLU A 59 -12.01 6.24 21.08
CA GLU A 59 -12.51 7.54 21.56
C GLU A 59 -13.86 7.86 20.88
#